data_AF-A0A6N7IVW4-F1
#
_entry.id   AF-A0A6N7IVW4-F1
#
_cell.length_a   1.000
_cell.length_b   1.000
_cell.length_c   1.000
_cell.angle_alpha   90.00
_cell.angle_beta   90.00
_cell.angle_gamma   90.00
#
_symmetry.space_group_name_H-M   'P 1'
#
loop_
_entity.id
_entity.type
_entity.pdbx_description
1 polymer ?
#
loop_
_entity_poly.entity_id
_entity_poly.type
_entity_poly.pdbx_seq_one_letter_code
_entity_poly.pdbx_strand_id
1 'polypeptide(L)'
;TATFMILGSVCTRACRFCAVKTGLPTELDLQEPERVADSVALMNLKHAVITAVARDDQKDGGAGVFAETVRAIRRKSPFTTIEVLPSDMGGNYDNLKTLMDTRPDILNHNIETVRRLTPRVRARAT
;
A
#
# COMPACT_ATOMS: atom_id res chain seq x y z
N THR A 1 -17.63 0.96 0.22
CA THR A 1 -16.20 1.25 0.02
C THR A 1 -15.48 1.14 1.34
N ALA A 2 -14.28 0.60 1.36
CA ALA A 2 -13.42 0.59 2.54
C ALA A 2 -11.94 0.68 2.13
N THR A 3 -11.10 1.11 3.07
CA THR A 3 -9.65 1.21 2.90
C THR A 3 -8.96 0.22 3.82
N PHE A 4 -8.05 -0.58 3.26
CA PHE A 4 -7.27 -1.57 3.99
C PHE A 4 -5.81 -1.08 4.09
N MET A 5 -5.26 -1.15 5.30
CA MET A 5 -3.84 -0.92 5.54
C MET A 5 -3.15 -2.27 5.67
N ILE A 6 -2.30 -2.59 4.70
CA ILE A 6 -1.49 -3.81 4.65
C ILE A 6 -0.05 -3.55 5.14
N LEU A 7 0.74 -4.61 5.29
CA LEU A 7 2.14 -4.60 5.74
C LEU A 7 2.33 -4.15 7.19
N GLY A 8 1.27 -4.28 8.00
CA GLY A 8 1.27 -3.97 9.42
C GLY A 8 0.89 -2.52 9.75
N SER A 9 1.16 -2.13 11.00
CA SER A 9 0.77 -0.83 11.57
C SER A 9 1.96 0.03 12.04
N VAL A 10 3.19 -0.43 11.76
CA VAL A 10 4.44 0.26 12.09
C VAL A 10 5.14 0.64 10.80
N CYS A 11 5.49 1.91 10.65
CA CYS A 11 6.11 2.47 9.45
C CYS A 11 7.60 2.73 9.66
N THR A 12 8.41 2.37 8.67
CA THR A 12 9.86 2.69 8.65
C THR A 12 10.14 4.19 8.48
N ARG A 13 9.13 4.99 8.15
CA ARG A 13 9.21 6.44 7.93
C ARG A 13 8.40 7.22 8.97
N ALA A 14 8.85 8.45 9.26
CA ALA A 14 8.32 9.32 10.31
C ALA A 14 7.69 10.62 9.76
N CYS A 15 6.74 10.51 8.81
CA CYS A 15 6.04 11.69 8.28
C CYS A 15 5.30 12.42 9.42
N ARG A 16 5.56 13.73 9.59
CA ARG A 16 5.16 14.49 10.79
C ARG A 16 3.64 14.71 10.93
N PHE A 17 2.90 14.49 9.85
CA PHE A 17 1.44 14.59 9.81
C PHE A 17 0.75 13.23 9.94
N CYS A 18 1.51 12.13 9.83
CA CYS A 18 0.94 10.79 9.78
C CYS A 18 0.77 10.23 11.19
N ALA A 19 -0.39 9.66 11.47
CA ALA A 19 -0.72 9.07 12.77
C ALA A 19 -0.17 7.63 12.96
N VAL A 20 0.41 7.04 11.91
CA VAL A 20 0.98 5.69 11.97
C VAL A 20 2.24 5.68 12.83
N LYS A 21 2.34 4.67 13.71
CA LYS A 21 3.50 4.50 14.59
C LYS A 21 4.78 4.32 13.77
N THR A 22 5.81 5.10 14.06
CA THR A 22 7.14 4.90 13.47
C THR A 22 7.92 3.81 14.22
N GLY A 23 8.63 2.97 13.49
CA GLY A 23 9.54 1.96 14.05
C GLY A 23 10.03 0.98 12.98
N LEU A 24 10.77 -0.04 13.42
CA LEU A 24 11.11 -1.17 12.56
C LEU A 24 9.97 -2.21 12.63
N PRO A 25 9.31 -2.55 11.50
CA PRO A 25 8.34 -3.62 11.47
C PRO A 25 8.99 -4.96 11.86
N THR A 26 8.30 -5.76 12.66
CA THR A 26 8.84 -7.03 13.17
C THR A 26 8.39 -8.25 12.37
N GLU A 27 7.36 -8.11 11.54
CA GLU A 27 6.70 -9.23 10.86
C GLU A 27 6.41 -8.89 9.39
N LEU A 28 6.38 -9.93 8.57
CA LEU A 28 5.91 -9.89 7.20
C LEU A 28 4.96 -11.08 7.00
N ASP A 29 3.67 -10.78 6.89
CA ASP A 29 2.65 -11.80 6.73
C ASP A 29 2.29 -11.98 5.26
N LEU A 30 2.76 -13.07 4.67
CA LEU A 30 2.50 -13.41 3.27
C LEU A 30 1.07 -13.95 3.02
N GLN A 31 0.30 -14.23 4.07
CA GLN A 31 -1.11 -14.61 3.99
C GLN A 31 -2.06 -13.40 4.15
N GLU A 32 -1.55 -12.22 4.49
CA GLU A 32 -2.34 -10.99 4.57
C GLU A 32 -3.15 -10.69 3.29
N PRO A 33 -2.61 -10.83 2.06
CA PRO A 33 -3.37 -10.69 0.81
C PRO A 33 -4.68 -11.47 0.77
N GLU A 34 -4.64 -12.74 1.18
CA GLU A 34 -5.80 -13.63 1.14
C GLU A 34 -6.89 -13.20 2.12
N ARG A 35 -6.50 -12.77 3.33
CA ARG A 35 -7.43 -12.30 4.36
C ARG A 35 -8.06 -10.95 4.02
N VAL A 36 -7.31 -10.06 3.36
CA VAL A 36 -7.86 -8.82 2.82
C VAL A 36 -8.90 -9.15 1.76
N ALA A 37 -8.59 -10.07 0.83
CA ALA A 37 -9.54 -10.49 -0.19
C ALA A 37 -10.80 -11.16 0.39
N ASP A 38 -10.66 -11.98 1.43
CA ASP A 38 -11.80 -12.54 2.17
C ASP A 38 -12.67 -11.45 2.80
N SER A 39 -12.03 -10.44 3.40
CA SER A 39 -12.75 -9.30 4.00
C SER A 39 -13.49 -8.49 2.94
N VAL A 40 -12.86 -8.23 1.79
CA VAL A 40 -13.49 -7.52 0.66
C VAL A 40 -14.72 -8.28 0.16
N ALA A 41 -14.61 -9.60 -0.01
CA ALA A 41 -15.70 -10.47 -0.44
C ALA A 41 -16.83 -10.54 0.58
N LEU A 42 -16.50 -10.76 1.86
CA LEU A 42 -17.45 -10.84 2.97
C LEU A 42 -18.26 -9.55 3.14
N MET A 43 -17.59 -8.41 3.01
CA MET A 43 -18.22 -7.08 3.08
C MET A 43 -18.94 -6.69 1.77
N ASN A 44 -18.81 -7.49 0.71
CA ASN A 44 -19.37 -7.24 -0.62
C ASN A 44 -19.06 -5.82 -1.15
N LEU A 45 -17.79 -5.41 -1.07
CA LEU A 45 -17.39 -4.05 -1.42
C LEU A 45 -17.45 -3.81 -2.93
N LYS A 46 -18.05 -2.68 -3.34
CA LYS A 46 -17.99 -2.22 -4.74
C LYS A 46 -16.63 -1.59 -5.11
N HIS A 47 -15.94 -1.03 -4.11
CA HIS A 47 -14.64 -0.37 -4.25
C HIS A 47 -13.79 -0.63 -3.00
N ALA A 48 -12.55 -1.04 -3.21
CA ALA A 48 -11.56 -1.28 -2.17
C ALA A 48 -10.32 -0.43 -2.43
N VAL A 49 -9.89 0.34 -1.44
CA VAL A 49 -8.63 1.09 -1.47
C VAL A 49 -7.61 0.30 -0.66
N ILE A 50 -6.46 0.00 -1.26
CA ILE A 50 -5.35 -0.71 -0.62
C ILE A 50 -4.21 0.28 -0.40
N THR A 51 -3.82 0.47 0.85
CA THR A 51 -2.65 1.29 1.21
C THR A 51 -1.77 0.53 2.18
N ALA A 52 -0.57 1.03 2.44
CA ALA A 52 0.38 0.37 3.32
C ALA A 52 1.27 1.37 4.04
N VAL A 53 1.85 0.89 5.14
CA VAL A 53 3.02 1.53 5.74
C VAL A 53 4.24 1.41 4.81
N ALA A 54 5.22 2.31 4.94
CA ALA A 54 6.47 2.17 4.21
C ALA A 54 7.31 1.01 4.80
N ARG A 55 7.77 0.12 3.92
CA ARG A 55 8.61 -1.04 4.24
C ARG A 55 10.01 -0.88 3.63
N ASP A 56 10.73 0.17 4.02
CA ASP A 56 12.11 0.39 3.58
C ASP A 56 13.06 -0.74 4.05
N ASP A 57 12.61 -1.60 4.99
CA ASP A 57 13.28 -2.83 5.43
C ASP A 57 13.18 -3.98 4.41
N GLN A 58 12.23 -3.92 3.47
CA GLN A 58 12.04 -4.93 2.43
C GLN A 58 12.70 -4.50 1.12
N LYS A 59 13.31 -5.45 0.41
CA LYS A 59 14.02 -5.18 -0.86
C LYS A 59 13.11 -4.58 -1.94
N ASP A 60 11.85 -5.00 -1.97
CA ASP A 60 10.85 -4.57 -2.95
C ASP A 60 9.95 -3.44 -2.42
N GLY A 61 10.23 -2.90 -1.22
CA GLY A 61 9.41 -1.88 -0.58
C GLY A 61 7.95 -2.31 -0.30
N GLY A 62 7.65 -3.61 -0.34
CA GLY A 62 6.29 -4.16 -0.18
C GLY A 62 5.50 -4.34 -1.49
N ALA A 63 6.12 -4.10 -2.65
CA ALA A 63 5.46 -4.21 -3.95
C ALA A 63 4.83 -5.60 -4.21
N GLY A 64 5.50 -6.67 -3.81
CA GLY A 64 5.00 -8.04 -3.94
C GLY A 64 3.70 -8.27 -3.17
N VAL A 65 3.61 -7.79 -1.92
CA VAL A 65 2.40 -7.95 -1.09
C VAL A 65 1.24 -7.10 -1.63
N PHE A 66 1.52 -5.91 -2.14
CA PHE A 66 0.51 -5.13 -2.87
C PHE A 66 -0.01 -5.91 -4.08
N ALA A 67 0.89 -6.44 -4.91
CA ALA A 67 0.53 -7.19 -6.10
C ALA A 67 -0.31 -8.43 -5.78
N GLU A 68 0.08 -9.21 -4.77
CA GLU A 68 -0.69 -10.38 -4.32
C GLU A 68 -2.05 -9.99 -3.74
N THR A 69 -2.14 -8.86 -3.02
CA THR A 69 -3.43 -8.36 -2.51
C THR A 69 -4.39 -8.03 -3.66
N VAL A 70 -3.92 -7.33 -4.69
CA VAL A 70 -4.73 -7.03 -5.88
C VAL A 70 -5.18 -8.33 -6.57
N ARG A 71 -4.26 -9.27 -6.79
CA ARG A 71 -4.58 -10.57 -7.42
C ARG A 71 -5.60 -11.37 -6.61
N ALA A 72 -5.45 -11.42 -5.29
CA ALA A 72 -6.36 -12.13 -4.40
C ALA A 72 -7.77 -11.52 -4.42
N ILE A 73 -7.88 -10.18 -4.36
CA ILE A 73 -9.17 -9.49 -4.46
C ILE A 73 -9.82 -9.77 -5.81
N ARG A 74 -9.07 -9.70 -6.93
CA ARG A 74 -9.62 -10.01 -8.25
C ARG A 74 -10.15 -11.44 -8.36
N ARG A 75 -9.48 -12.42 -7.73
CA ARG A 75 -9.94 -13.81 -7.71
C ARG A 75 -11.26 -13.97 -6.94
N LYS A 76 -11.39 -13.37 -5.76
CA LYS A 76 -12.55 -13.56 -4.85
C LYS A 76 -13.69 -12.59 -5.10
N SER A 77 -13.41 -11.42 -5.67
CA SER A 77 -14.37 -10.33 -5.88
C SER A 77 -14.11 -9.65 -7.24
N PRO A 78 -14.37 -10.35 -8.36
CA PRO A 78 -13.98 -9.89 -9.70
C PRO A 78 -14.64 -8.58 -10.13
N PHE A 79 -15.77 -8.21 -9.52
CA PHE A 79 -16.49 -6.96 -9.82
C PHE A 79 -16.12 -5.79 -8.91
N THR A 80 -15.30 -6.01 -7.88
CA THR A 80 -14.82 -4.95 -7.00
C THR A 80 -13.76 -4.14 -7.74
N THR A 81 -13.94 -2.82 -7.74
CA THR A 81 -12.90 -1.90 -8.22
C THR A 81 -11.81 -1.72 -7.16
N ILE A 82 -10.56 -1.61 -7.59
CA ILE A 82 -9.39 -1.62 -6.72
C ILE A 82 -8.56 -0.36 -6.97
N GLU A 83 -8.43 0.48 -5.94
CA GLU A 83 -7.47 1.58 -5.89
C GLU A 83 -6.26 1.16 -5.06
N VAL A 84 -5.06 1.50 -5.52
CA VAL A 84 -3.84 1.32 -4.74
C VAL A 84 -3.22 2.67 -4.41
N LEU A 85 -2.86 2.86 -3.15
CA LEU A 85 -2.14 4.00 -2.61
C LEU A 85 -0.83 3.50 -1.96
N PRO A 86 0.19 3.16 -2.77
CA PRO A 86 1.50 2.74 -2.29
C PRO A 86 2.33 3.91 -1.74
N SER A 87 3.44 3.56 -1.08
CA SER A 87 4.54 4.50 -0.86
C SER A 87 5.19 4.91 -2.19
N ASP A 88 6.26 5.71 -2.14
CA ASP A 88 7.05 5.99 -3.35
C ASP A 88 7.86 4.78 -3.85
N MET A 89 7.87 3.64 -3.13
CA MET A 89 8.68 2.45 -3.42
C MET A 89 10.16 2.79 -3.68
N GLY A 90 10.66 3.86 -3.08
CA GLY A 90 12.01 4.38 -3.28
C GLY A 90 12.27 4.93 -4.69
N GLY A 91 11.23 5.14 -5.51
CA GLY A 91 11.37 5.49 -6.92
C GLY A 91 11.88 4.32 -7.79
N ASN A 92 11.86 3.09 -7.28
CA ASN A 92 12.33 1.93 -8.03
C ASN A 92 11.27 1.49 -9.05
N TYR A 93 11.65 1.54 -10.34
CA TYR A 93 10.77 1.21 -11.45
C TYR A 93 10.30 -0.25 -11.43
N ASP A 94 11.14 -1.21 -11.07
CA ASP A 94 10.79 -2.63 -11.05
C ASP A 94 9.76 -2.94 -9.96
N ASN A 95 9.84 -2.25 -8.82
CA ASN A 95 8.85 -2.35 -7.75
C ASN A 95 7.50 -1.77 -8.20
N LEU A 96 7.51 -0.59 -8.80
CA LEU A 96 6.30 0.03 -9.37
C LEU A 96 5.70 -0.86 -10.46
N LYS A 97 6.53 -1.42 -11.35
CA LYS A 97 6.11 -2.34 -12.40
C LYS A 97 5.45 -3.59 -11.82
N THR A 98 6.03 -4.17 -10.77
CA THR A 98 5.47 -5.35 -10.09
C THR A 98 4.04 -5.11 -9.62
N LEU A 99 3.76 -3.94 -9.03
CA LEU A 99 2.41 -3.55 -8.65
C LEU A 99 1.53 -3.30 -9.88
N MET A 100 1.99 -2.50 -10.85
CA MET A 100 1.17 -2.08 -11.99
C MET A 100 0.85 -3.21 -12.97
N ASP A 101 1.68 -4.25 -13.05
CA ASP A 101 1.39 -5.46 -13.83
C ASP A 101 0.12 -6.18 -13.35
N THR A 102 -0.33 -5.92 -12.10
CA THR A 102 -1.60 -6.45 -11.58
C THR A 102 -2.84 -5.67 -12.03
N ARG A 103 -2.66 -4.53 -12.71
CA ARG A 103 -3.72 -3.68 -13.27
C ARG A 103 -4.76 -3.28 -12.21
N PRO A 104 -4.37 -2.54 -11.15
CA PRO A 104 -5.33 -1.84 -10.31
C PRO A 104 -6.15 -0.87 -11.17
N ASP A 105 -7.40 -0.61 -10.80
CA ASP A 105 -8.26 0.31 -11.54
C ASP A 105 -7.79 1.77 -11.38
N ILE A 106 -7.23 2.09 -10.21
CA ILE A 106 -6.72 3.43 -9.87
C ILE A 106 -5.35 3.28 -9.20
N LEU A 107 -4.35 4.00 -9.71
CA LEU A 107 -3.09 4.25 -9.02
C LEU A 107 -3.14 5.64 -8.40
N ASN A 108 -2.98 5.70 -7.08
CA ASN A 108 -2.90 6.94 -6.32
C ASN A 108 -1.49 7.09 -5.71
N HIS A 109 -1.00 8.31 -5.61
CA HIS A 109 0.21 8.63 -4.86
C HIS A 109 0.14 10.07 -4.34
N ASN A 110 0.08 10.23 -3.02
CA ASN A 110 -0.04 11.54 -2.43
C ASN A 110 1.32 12.27 -2.36
N ILE A 111 1.36 13.46 -2.94
CA ILE A 111 2.49 14.39 -2.76
C ILE A 111 2.41 15.16 -1.42
N GLU A 112 1.21 15.20 -0.82
CA GLU A 112 0.79 15.74 0.47
C GLU A 112 0.92 17.26 0.65
N THR A 113 2.01 17.84 0.18
CA THR A 113 2.29 19.27 0.39
C THR A 113 3.12 19.86 -0.74
N VAL A 114 3.27 21.18 -0.72
CA VAL A 114 4.09 21.91 -1.69
C VAL A 114 5.59 21.63 -1.47
N ARG A 115 6.38 21.72 -2.56
CA ARG A 115 7.83 21.45 -2.57
C ARG A 115 8.60 22.08 -1.41
N ARG A 116 8.30 23.35 -1.07
CA ARG A 116 8.97 24.09 0.02
C ARG A 116 8.76 23.45 1.41
N LEU A 117 7.66 22.73 1.62
CA LEU A 117 7.30 22.11 2.89
C LEU A 117 7.62 20.60 2.95
N THR A 118 7.78 19.94 1.79
CA THR A 118 8.12 18.50 1.71
C THR A 118 9.20 18.05 2.70
N PRO A 119 10.42 18.64 2.75
CA PRO A 119 11.47 18.18 3.66
C PRO A 119 11.16 18.44 5.14
N ARG A 120 10.20 19.31 5.45
CA ARG A 120 9.76 19.58 6.82
C ARG A 120 8.66 18.63 7.28
N VAL A 121 7.82 18.17 6.36
CA VAL A 121 6.55 17.47 6.66
C VAL A 121 6.65 15.96 6.36
N ARG A 122 7.31 15.59 5.27
CA ARG A 122 7.53 14.20 4.85
C ARG A 122 8.96 13.80 5.23
N ALA A 123 9.12 12.65 5.88
CA ALA A 123 10.44 12.20 6.35
C ALA A 123 11.34 11.74 5.20
N ARG A 124 10.82 10.83 4.36
CA ARG A 124 11.48 10.34 3.16
C ARG A 124 10.44 10.31 2.04
N ALA A 125 10.71 11.10 1.03
CA ALA A 125 9.90 11.25 -0.17
C ALA A 125 10.87 11.54 -1.31
N THR A 126 11.06 10.56 -2.18
CA THR A 126 11.94 10.68 -3.36
C THR A 126 11.15 11.22 -4.54
#